data_AF-A0A955IQJ2-F1
#
_entry.id   AF-A0A955IQJ2-F1
#
_cell.length_a   1.000
_cell.length_b   1.000
_cell.length_c   1.000
_cell.angle_alpha   90.00
_cell.angle_beta   90.00
_cell.angle_gamma   90.00
#
_symmetry.space_group_name_H-M   'P 1'
#
loop_
_entity.id
_entity.type
_entity.pdbx_description
1 polymer ?
#
loop_
_entity_poly.entity_id
_entity_poly.type
_entity_poly.pdbx_seq_one_letter_code
_entity_poly.pdbx_strand_id
1 'polypeptide(L)'
;MSVSDFSRNEVEAVIEAAMLESTSGSKTPERRVNRRLPYAANVVIVPVGPQGKPVSPIVVRAVDVSTTGLRLDAGTRIEEGMTGAVQMLRPSGQLALLGFIVRNYRGAGASHEVGIEFTKLPETMSADDFVDEHGRLKLLDPALLENCHGGASDAA
;
A
#
# COMPACT_ATOMS: atom_id res chain seq x y z
N MET A 1 12.62 25.20 1.16
CA MET A 1 11.15 25.16 1.35
C MET A 1 10.83 23.75 1.82
N SER A 2 10.50 23.59 3.10
CA SER A 2 10.23 22.28 3.71
C SER A 2 8.87 21.78 3.20
N VAL A 3 8.85 20.63 2.54
CA VAL A 3 7.61 19.95 2.20
C VAL A 3 6.99 19.54 3.54
N SER A 4 5.75 19.92 3.77
CA SER A 4 5.07 19.79 5.06
C SER A 4 5.15 18.37 5.62
N ASP A 5 5.93 18.19 6.68
CA ASP A 5 5.98 16.97 7.49
C ASP A 5 4.64 16.81 8.19
N PHE A 6 3.70 16.12 7.54
CA PHE A 6 2.59 15.51 8.27
C PHE A 6 3.20 14.59 9.31
N SER A 7 2.66 14.65 10.53
CA SER A 7 3.22 13.83 11.61
C SER A 7 3.04 12.37 11.22
N ARG A 8 4.06 11.54 11.45
CA ARG A 8 4.02 10.08 11.21
C ARG A 8 2.74 9.43 11.75
N ASN A 9 2.18 10.00 12.81
CA ASN A 9 0.92 9.62 13.45
C ASN A 9 -0.31 9.83 12.56
N GLU A 10 -0.36 10.87 11.72
CA GLU A 10 -1.48 11.11 10.79
C GLU A 10 -1.49 10.09 9.67
N VAL A 11 -0.31 9.76 9.12
CA VAL A 11 -0.15 8.71 8.13
C VAL A 11 -0.56 7.35 8.72
N GLU A 12 -0.10 7.04 9.93
CA GLU A 12 -0.47 5.80 10.62
C GLU A 12 -1.98 5.73 10.84
N ALA A 13 -2.63 6.81 11.30
CA ALA A 13 -4.07 6.87 11.47
C ALA A 13 -4.82 6.65 10.15
N VAL A 14 -4.30 7.15 9.02
CA VAL A 14 -4.88 6.91 7.69
C VAL A 14 -4.73 5.46 7.25
N ILE A 15 -3.56 4.87 7.46
CA ILE A 15 -3.33 3.44 7.15
C ILE A 15 -4.28 2.59 8.00
N GLU A 16 -4.39 2.86 9.30
CA GLU A 16 -5.31 2.15 10.20
C GLU A 16 -6.77 2.27 9.76
N ALA A 17 -7.20 3.48 9.40
CA ALA A 17 -8.54 3.70 8.87
C ALA A 17 -8.79 2.90 7.58
N ALA A 18 -7.83 2.85 6.67
CA ALA A 18 -7.92 2.05 5.44
C ALA A 18 -8.08 0.55 5.72
N MET A 19 -7.38 0.03 6.74
CA MET A 19 -7.50 -1.37 7.16
C MET A 19 -8.89 -1.69 7.73
N LEU A 20 -9.44 -0.77 8.52
CA LEU A 20 -10.77 -0.92 9.13
C LEU A 20 -11.90 -0.84 8.09
N GLU A 21 -11.81 0.06 7.11
CA GLU A 21 -12.82 0.20 6.04
C GLU A 21 -12.83 -1.00 5.08
N SER A 22 -11.67 -1.60 4.82
CA SER A 22 -11.58 -2.76 3.92
C SER A 22 -12.20 -4.03 4.54
N THR A 23 -12.24 -4.12 5.86
CA THR A 23 -12.84 -5.25 6.60
C THR A 23 -14.33 -5.05 6.89
N SER A 24 -14.79 -3.81 7.09
CA SER A 24 -16.17 -3.49 7.41
C SER A 24 -16.88 -2.79 6.25
N GLY A 25 -17.83 -3.48 5.60
CA GLY A 25 -18.72 -2.90 4.60
C GLY A 25 -19.75 -1.91 5.17
N SER A 26 -19.38 -1.10 6.16
CA SER A 26 -20.28 -0.18 6.86
C SER A 26 -20.21 1.21 6.24
N LYS A 27 -21.30 1.57 5.54
CA LYS A 27 -21.63 2.94 5.14
C LYS A 27 -21.88 3.81 6.37
N THR A 28 -20.85 4.45 6.90
CA THR A 28 -21.03 5.64 7.75
C THR A 28 -20.65 6.87 6.94
N PRO A 29 -21.53 7.88 6.83
CA PRO A 29 -21.22 9.11 6.12
C PRO A 29 -20.42 10.03 7.04
N GLU A 30 -19.19 9.65 7.38
CA GLU A 30 -18.25 10.62 7.94
C GLU A 30 -17.67 11.44 6.79
N ARG A 31 -18.18 12.67 6.70
CA ARG A 31 -17.67 13.77 5.89
C ARG A 31 -16.23 14.11 6.33
N ARG A 32 -15.27 13.24 6.02
CA ARG A 32 -13.85 13.51 6.10
C ARG A 32 -13.28 13.38 4.70
N VAL A 33 -12.80 14.53 4.24
CA VAL A 33 -12.00 14.71 3.03
C VAL A 33 -11.10 13.49 2.87
N ASN A 34 -11.20 12.81 1.71
CA ASN A 34 -10.28 11.77 1.26
C ASN A 34 -8.91 12.42 1.00
N ARG A 35 -8.29 12.89 2.09
CA ARG A 35 -7.10 13.72 2.10
C ARG A 35 -5.94 12.78 1.87
N ARG A 36 -5.28 12.93 0.73
CA ARG A 36 -4.02 12.25 0.45
C ARG A 36 -2.92 12.91 1.28
N LEU A 37 -2.20 12.09 2.04
CA LEU A 37 -1.04 12.48 2.81
C LEU A 37 0.22 12.01 2.05
N PRO A 38 1.26 12.84 1.95
CA PRO A 38 2.57 12.41 1.49
C PRO A 38 3.02 11.16 2.23
N TYR A 39 3.46 10.14 1.50
CA TYR A 39 3.86 8.85 2.05
C TYR A 39 4.95 8.27 1.18
N ALA A 40 6.21 8.40 1.60
CA ALA A 40 7.39 8.07 0.80
C ALA A 40 8.08 6.78 1.28
N ALA A 41 7.37 5.64 1.19
CA ALA A 41 7.80 4.36 1.74
C ALA A 41 7.70 3.21 0.73
N ASN A 42 8.49 2.16 0.92
CA ASN A 42 8.38 0.94 0.12
C ASN A 42 7.06 0.22 0.46
N VAL A 43 6.39 -0.30 -0.55
CA VAL A 43 5.24 -1.21 -0.42
C VAL A 43 5.46 -2.40 -1.34
N VAL A 44 4.89 -3.54 -0.97
CA VAL A 44 4.92 -4.76 -1.80
C VAL A 44 3.53 -4.94 -2.39
N ILE A 45 3.42 -5.06 -3.71
CA ILE A 45 2.19 -5.51 -4.36
C ILE A 45 2.36 -6.94 -4.84
N VAL A 46 1.31 -7.73 -4.70
CA VAL A 46 1.21 -9.11 -5.20
C VAL A 46 0.01 -9.14 -6.15
N PRO A 47 0.23 -8.90 -7.45
CA PRO A 47 -0.84 -8.90 -8.42
C PRO A 47 -1.46 -10.30 -8.60
N VAL A 48 -2.70 -10.33 -9.09
CA VAL A 48 -3.34 -11.52 -9.61
C VAL A 48 -3.14 -11.54 -11.13
N GLY A 49 -2.53 -12.62 -11.62
CA GLY A 49 -2.32 -12.82 -13.05
C GLY A 49 -3.60 -13.22 -13.79
N PRO A 50 -3.57 -13.29 -15.13
CA PRO A 50 -4.74 -13.60 -15.97
C PRO A 50 -5.42 -14.94 -15.67
N GLN A 51 -4.69 -15.88 -15.05
CA GLN A 51 -5.20 -17.19 -14.64
C GLN A 51 -5.88 -17.16 -13.26
N GLY A 52 -6.07 -15.99 -12.66
CA GLY A 52 -6.62 -15.83 -11.32
C GLY A 52 -5.64 -16.18 -10.19
N LYS A 53 -4.37 -16.46 -10.50
CA LYS A 53 -3.35 -16.83 -9.50
C LYS A 53 -2.45 -15.65 -9.15
N PRO A 54 -1.99 -15.53 -7.89
CA PRO A 54 -0.95 -14.58 -7.51
C PRO A 54 0.29 -14.73 -8.39
N VAL A 55 0.85 -13.61 -8.84
CA VAL A 55 2.16 -13.56 -9.51
C VAL A 55 3.23 -13.09 -8.53
N SER A 56 4.49 -13.06 -8.98
CA SER A 56 5.62 -12.63 -8.18
C SER A 56 5.38 -11.26 -7.52
N PRO A 57 5.71 -11.10 -6.23
CA PRO A 57 5.66 -9.80 -5.57
C PRO A 57 6.52 -8.74 -6.28
N ILE A 58 6.07 -7.50 -6.25
CA ILE A 58 6.77 -6.34 -6.82
C ILE A 58 6.93 -5.31 -5.70
N VAL A 59 8.16 -4.87 -5.47
CA VAL A 59 8.45 -3.76 -4.56
C VAL A 59 8.33 -2.46 -5.35
N VAL A 60 7.51 -1.54 -4.85
CA VAL A 60 7.29 -0.22 -5.45
C VAL A 60 7.28 0.85 -4.37
N ARG A 61 7.55 2.09 -4.76
CA ARG A 61 7.52 3.20 -3.82
C ARG A 61 6.16 3.87 -3.83
N ALA A 62 5.52 3.92 -2.67
CA ALA A 62 4.36 4.81 -2.51
C ALA A 62 4.84 6.26 -2.43
N VAL A 63 4.00 7.18 -2.92
CA VAL A 63 4.26 8.64 -2.88
C VAL A 63 3.21 9.39 -2.05
N ASP A 64 1.97 8.90 -2.02
CA ASP A 64 0.93 9.34 -1.10
C ASP A 64 -0.04 8.22 -0.74
N VAL A 65 -0.71 8.39 0.40
CA VAL A 65 -1.70 7.48 0.96
C VAL A 65 -2.96 8.23 1.36
N SER A 66 -4.12 7.59 1.20
CA SER A 66 -5.37 8.01 1.80
C SER A 66 -6.10 6.80 2.40
N THR A 67 -7.28 7.02 2.99
CA THR A 67 -8.07 5.91 3.56
C THR A 67 -8.57 4.95 2.49
N THR A 68 -8.65 5.39 1.23
CA THR A 68 -9.21 4.59 0.13
C THR A 68 -8.16 4.10 -0.85
N GLY A 69 -6.88 4.42 -0.69
CA GLY A 69 -5.88 4.00 -1.67
C GLY A 69 -4.50 4.62 -1.51
N LEU A 70 -3.66 4.37 -2.51
CA LEU A 70 -2.29 4.86 -2.62
C LEU A 70 -2.03 5.41 -4.01
N ARG A 71 -1.05 6.31 -4.11
CA ARG A 71 -0.34 6.57 -5.35
C ARG A 71 1.07 6.01 -5.25
N LEU A 72 1.51 5.38 -6.33
CA LEU A 72 2.78 4.68 -6.46
C LEU A 72 3.59 5.31 -7.59
N ASP A 73 4.91 5.29 -7.42
CA ASP A 73 5.88 5.49 -8.50
C ASP A 73 6.52 4.14 -8.81
N ALA A 74 6.29 3.65 -10.02
CA ALA A 74 6.75 2.35 -10.48
C ALA A 74 7.68 2.48 -11.68
N GLY A 75 8.82 1.79 -11.63
CA GLY A 75 9.72 1.62 -12.78
C GLY A 75 9.25 0.54 -13.77
N THR A 76 8.14 -0.12 -13.48
CA THR A 76 7.54 -1.18 -14.30
C THR A 76 6.08 -0.87 -14.59
N ARG A 77 5.59 -1.34 -15.74
CA ARG A 77 4.18 -1.15 -16.13
C ARG A 77 3.26 -1.93 -15.19
N ILE A 78 2.30 -1.23 -14.60
CA ILE A 78 1.20 -1.78 -13.78
C ILE A 78 -0.11 -1.36 -14.43
N GLU A 79 -0.86 -2.30 -14.98
CA GLU A 79 -2.01 -1.99 -15.83
C GLU A 79 -3.27 -1.62 -15.03
N GLU A 80 -4.09 -0.73 -15.61
CA GLU A 80 -5.41 -0.42 -15.07
C GLU A 80 -6.30 -1.67 -15.01
N GLY A 81 -7.07 -1.82 -13.94
CA GLY A 81 -7.89 -2.99 -13.67
C GLY A 81 -7.14 -4.17 -13.06
N MET A 82 -5.80 -4.13 -12.96
CA MET A 82 -5.05 -5.13 -12.22
C MET A 82 -5.47 -5.12 -10.76
N THR A 83 -5.70 -6.31 -10.20
CA THR A 83 -6.06 -6.52 -8.80
C THR A 83 -5.00 -7.33 -8.09
N GLY A 84 -5.03 -7.34 -6.77
CA GLY A 84 -4.09 -8.14 -5.99
C GLY A 84 -4.12 -7.81 -4.51
N ALA A 85 -3.04 -8.14 -3.81
CA ALA A 85 -2.81 -7.74 -2.44
C ALA A 85 -1.67 -6.71 -2.36
N VAL A 86 -1.79 -5.76 -1.44
CA VAL A 86 -0.72 -4.83 -1.09
C VAL A 86 -0.34 -5.06 0.37
N GLN A 87 0.95 -5.25 0.60
CA GLN A 87 1.56 -5.31 1.92
C GLN A 87 2.33 -4.01 2.19
N MET A 88 2.07 -3.43 3.35
CA MET A 88 2.72 -2.22 3.82
C MET A 88 3.32 -2.47 5.20
N LEU A 89 4.50 -1.92 5.46
CA LEU A 89 5.06 -1.90 6.81
C LEU A 89 4.80 -0.55 7.45
N ARG A 90 4.08 -0.56 8.58
CA ARG A 90 3.80 0.62 9.37
C ARG A 90 5.08 1.13 10.04
N PRO A 91 5.18 2.45 10.30
CA PRO A 91 6.18 3.02 11.19
C PRO A 91 6.45 2.26 12.49
N SER A 92 5.39 1.74 13.10
CA SER A 92 5.41 0.96 14.35
C SER A 92 6.05 -0.44 14.19
N GLY A 93 6.40 -0.86 12.97
CA GLY A 93 6.95 -2.19 12.68
C GLY A 93 5.89 -3.26 12.45
N GLN A 94 4.61 -2.90 12.47
CA GLN A 94 3.51 -3.81 12.16
C GLN A 94 3.26 -3.88 10.65
N LEU A 95 3.00 -5.09 10.14
CA LEU A 95 2.60 -5.29 8.76
C LEU A 95 1.10 -5.10 8.59
N ALA A 96 0.72 -4.56 7.44
CA ALA A 96 -0.67 -4.39 7.03
C ALA A 96 -0.86 -5.03 5.65
N LEU A 97 -2.03 -5.64 5.43
CA LEU A 97 -2.39 -6.37 4.21
C LEU A 97 -3.77 -5.94 3.74
N LEU A 98 -3.86 -5.51 2.48
CA LEU A 98 -5.11 -5.07 1.84
C LEU A 98 -5.25 -5.68 0.46
N GLY A 99 -6.47 -5.77 -0.04
CA GLY A 99 -6.68 -5.90 -1.48
C GLY A 99 -6.47 -4.57 -2.19
N PHE A 100 -6.22 -4.62 -3.49
CA PHE A 100 -6.21 -3.43 -4.32
C PHE A 100 -6.83 -3.66 -5.70
N ILE A 101 -7.22 -2.57 -6.34
CA ILE A 101 -7.45 -2.46 -7.78
C ILE A 101 -6.76 -1.21 -8.34
N VAL A 102 -6.09 -1.33 -9.48
CA VAL A 102 -5.48 -0.20 -10.18
C VAL A 102 -6.58 0.59 -10.89
N ARG A 103 -6.70 1.88 -10.57
CA ARG A 103 -7.73 2.77 -11.15
C ARG A 103 -7.20 3.69 -12.22
N ASN A 104 -5.93 4.05 -12.15
CA ASN A 104 -5.30 4.93 -13.12
C ASN A 104 -3.83 4.58 -13.24
N TYR A 105 -3.37 4.61 -14.49
CA TYR A 105 -1.98 4.47 -14.85
C TYR A 105 -1.59 5.63 -15.76
N ARG A 106 -0.54 6.36 -15.39
CA ARG A 106 0.02 7.45 -16.18
C ARG A 106 1.52 7.26 -16.31
N GLY A 107 1.94 6.65 -17.41
CA GLY A 107 3.35 6.49 -17.75
C GLY A 107 3.85 7.57 -18.70
N ALA A 108 4.99 8.20 -18.38
CA ALA A 108 5.77 8.99 -19.33
C ALA A 108 7.27 8.72 -19.11
N GLY A 109 7.91 8.03 -20.07
CA GLY A 109 9.34 7.68 -19.96
C GLY A 109 9.62 6.59 -18.94
N ALA A 110 10.58 6.81 -18.03
CA ALA A 110 11.13 5.81 -17.11
C ALA A 110 10.39 5.69 -15.75
N SER A 111 9.40 6.54 -15.49
CA SER A 111 8.58 6.51 -14.28
C SER A 111 7.11 6.42 -14.67
N HIS A 112 6.37 5.64 -13.88
CA HIS A 112 4.95 5.42 -14.05
C HIS A 112 4.23 5.77 -12.76
N GLU A 113 3.34 6.76 -12.85
CA GLU A 113 2.45 7.09 -11.76
C GLU A 113 1.24 6.14 -11.79
N VAL A 114 1.03 5.42 -10.71
CA VAL A 114 -0.02 4.40 -10.60
C VAL A 114 -0.88 4.74 -9.39
N GLY A 115 -2.18 4.93 -9.57
CA GLY A 115 -3.10 5.03 -8.45
C GLY A 115 -3.86 3.73 -8.25
N ILE A 116 -3.84 3.28 -7.01
CA ILE A 116 -4.54 2.09 -6.55
C ILE A 116 -5.61 2.48 -5.55
N GLU A 117 -6.75 1.79 -5.63
CA GLU A 117 -7.83 1.85 -4.66
C GLU A 117 -7.78 0.61 -3.79
N PHE A 118 -7.95 0.78 -2.48
CA PHE A 118 -8.01 -0.32 -1.53
C PHE A 118 -9.34 -1.06 -1.63
N THR A 119 -9.25 -2.38 -1.55
CA THR A 119 -10.39 -3.29 -1.62
C THR A 119 -10.23 -4.41 -0.60
N LYS A 120 -11.24 -5.27 -0.51
CA LYS A 120 -11.06 -6.61 0.05
C LYS A 120 -10.04 -7.39 -0.80
N LEU A 121 -9.38 -8.36 -0.19
CA LEU A 121 -8.54 -9.32 -0.93
C LEU A 121 -9.37 -9.95 -2.06
N PRO A 122 -8.79 -10.13 -3.26
CA PRO A 122 -9.44 -10.89 -4.33
C PRO A 122 -9.86 -12.27 -3.83
N GLU A 123 -11.00 -12.79 -4.31
CA GLU A 123 -11.53 -14.10 -3.89
C GLU A 123 -10.55 -15.27 -4.14
N THR A 124 -9.59 -15.07 -5.04
CA THR A 124 -8.55 -16.05 -5.37
C THR A 124 -7.35 -16.01 -4.41
N MET A 125 -7.38 -15.16 -3.39
CA MET A 125 -6.32 -14.99 -2.40
C MET A 125 -6.90 -15.17 -0.99
N SER A 126 -6.20 -15.90 -0.13
CA SER A 126 -6.50 -15.99 1.30
C SER A 126 -5.53 -15.11 2.08
N ALA A 127 -5.99 -14.59 3.23
CA ALA A 127 -5.08 -13.97 4.19
C ALA A 127 -3.99 -14.96 4.62
N ASP A 128 -4.34 -16.25 4.75
CA ASP A 128 -3.45 -17.36 5.13
C ASP A 128 -2.22 -17.48 4.22
N ASP A 129 -2.32 -17.07 2.95
CA ASP A 129 -1.21 -17.05 2.00
C ASP A 129 -0.08 -16.08 2.41
N PHE A 130 -0.39 -15.18 3.35
CA PHE A 130 0.48 -14.11 3.86
C PHE A 130 0.86 -14.30 5.31
N VAL A 131 0.48 -15.40 5.94
CA VAL A 131 0.76 -15.68 7.34
C VAL A 131 1.87 -16.72 7.44
N ASP A 132 2.73 -16.59 8.43
CA ASP A 132 3.74 -17.59 8.77
C ASP A 132 3.15 -18.73 9.60
N GLU A 133 3.97 -19.74 9.89
CA GLU A 133 3.59 -20.90 10.73
C GLU A 133 3.17 -20.54 12.16
N HIS A 134 3.48 -19.31 12.62
CA HIS A 134 3.14 -18.80 13.94
C HIS A 134 1.87 -17.95 13.93
N GLY A 135 1.17 -17.84 12.80
CA GLY A 135 -0.05 -17.04 12.68
C GLY A 135 0.22 -15.53 12.59
N ARG A 136 1.45 -15.11 12.25
CA ARG A 136 1.81 -13.70 12.06
C ARG A 136 1.95 -13.37 10.58
N LEU A 137 1.59 -12.17 10.17
CA LEU A 137 1.85 -11.73 8.80
C LEU A 137 3.34 -11.84 8.48
N LYS A 138 3.67 -12.58 7.42
CA LYS A 138 5.03 -12.76 6.94
C LYS A 138 5.48 -11.50 6.20
N LEU A 139 6.72 -11.09 6.43
CA LEU A 139 7.36 -10.04 5.65
C LEU A 139 7.69 -10.59 4.26
N LEU A 140 7.06 -10.06 3.20
CA LEU A 140 7.26 -10.57 1.84
C LEU A 140 8.58 -10.12 1.23
N ASP A 141 9.06 -8.93 1.59
CA ASP A 141 10.30 -8.36 1.08
C ASP A 141 11.06 -7.60 2.18
N PRO A 142 12.38 -7.83 2.35
CA PRO A 142 13.21 -7.09 3.31
C PRO A 142 13.24 -5.58 3.10
N ALA A 143 13.04 -5.07 1.88
CA ALA A 143 13.05 -3.64 1.57
C ALA A 143 11.98 -2.84 2.35
N LEU A 144 10.93 -3.52 2.84
CA LEU A 144 9.94 -2.91 3.72
C LEU A 144 10.55 -2.46 5.05
N LEU A 145 11.58 -3.14 5.57
CA LEU A 145 12.22 -2.79 6.85
C LEU A 145 12.88 -1.41 6.83
N GLU A 146 13.27 -0.92 5.65
CA GLU A 146 13.79 0.44 5.46
C GLU A 146 12.79 1.50 5.95
N ASN A 147 11.49 1.21 5.89
CA ASN A 147 10.43 2.10 6.37
C ASN A 147 10.48 2.34 7.90
N CYS A 148 11.01 1.38 8.67
CA CYS A 148 11.17 1.50 10.12
C CYS A 148 12.35 2.42 10.48
N HIS A 149 13.37 2.49 9.62
CA HIS A 149 14.62 3.21 9.87
C HIS A 149 14.60 4.69 9.41
N GLY A 150 13.51 5.15 8.80
CA GLY A 150 13.33 6.52 8.25
C GLY A 150 13.24 7.67 9.27
N GLY A 151 13.93 7.57 10.41
CA GLY A 151 14.08 8.66 11.40
C GLY A 151 15.50 9.21 11.54
N ALA A 152 16.46 8.79 10.70
CA ALA A 152 17.82 9.31 10.73
C ALA A 152 18.49 9.24 9.35
N SER A 153 18.10 10.13 8.44
CA SER A 153 18.97 10.47 7.31
C SER A 153 18.64 11.86 6.76
N ASP A 154 18.75 12.86 7.64
CA ASP A 154 19.01 14.25 7.25
C ASP A 154 20.24 14.71 8.02
N ALA A 155 21.42 14.52 7.40
CA ALA A 155 22.66 15.30 7.58
C ALA A 155 23.84 14.58 6.91
N ALA A 156 24.09 14.92 5.64
CA ALA A 156 25.43 14.90 5.05
C ALA A 156 25.51 16.00 3.98
#